data_AF-A0A9W6IRX7-F1
#
_entry.id   AF-A0A9W6IRX7-F1
#
_cell.length_a   1.000
_cell.length_b   1.000
_cell.length_c   1.000
_cell.angle_alpha   90.00
_cell.angle_beta   90.00
_cell.angle_gamma   90.00
#
_symmetry.space_group_name_H-M   'P 1'
#
loop_
_entity.id
_entity.type
_entity.pdbx_description
1 polymer ?
#
loop_
_entity_poly.entity_id
_entity_poly.type
_entity_poly.pdbx_seq_one_letter_code
_entity_poly.pdbx_strand_id
1 'polypeptide(L)'
;MADGEAERRAKITAAVEAVRARFLVSFEDKLAELGNLAAAAAAGDDEARIALQRGLHTIAGTAATLGLHDLGAEARVLEASIERGESPTAEDLRQKLRTPDD
;
A
#
# COMPACT_ATOMS: atom_id res chain seq x y z
N MET A 1 17.41 35.34 -2.03
CA MET A 1 16.54 34.40 -2.77
C MET A 1 16.65 32.94 -2.30
N ALA A 2 17.70 32.54 -1.57
CA ALA A 2 17.87 31.16 -1.09
C ALA A 2 16.91 30.75 0.05
N ASP A 3 16.47 31.69 0.91
CA ASP A 3 15.59 31.39 2.05
C ASP A 3 14.20 30.85 1.66
N GLY A 4 13.58 31.43 0.61
CA GLY A 4 12.23 31.02 0.20
C GLY A 4 12.16 29.61 -0.39
N GLU A 5 13.23 29.14 -1.04
CA GLU A 5 13.30 27.78 -1.59
C GLU A 5 13.57 26.74 -0.49
N ALA A 6 14.38 27.08 0.51
CA ALA A 6 14.58 26.24 1.69
C ALA A 6 13.28 26.07 2.49
N GLU A 7 12.55 27.17 2.74
CA GLU A 7 11.28 27.13 3.46
C GLU A 7 10.21 26.32 2.69
N ARG A 8 10.13 26.48 1.36
CA ARG A 8 9.21 25.69 0.53
C ARG A 8 9.53 24.20 0.57
N ARG A 9 10.82 23.82 0.51
CA ARG A 9 11.23 22.42 0.64
C ARG A 9 10.87 21.85 2.01
N ALA A 10 11.15 22.58 3.09
CA ALA A 10 10.78 22.17 4.44
C ALA A 10 9.27 21.93 4.61
N LYS A 11 8.43 22.82 4.06
CA LYS A 11 6.96 22.66 4.07
C LYS A 11 6.51 21.41 3.30
N ILE A 12 7.12 21.13 2.14
CA ILE A 12 6.81 19.92 1.36
C ILE A 12 7.20 18.67 2.14
N THR A 13 8.40 18.63 2.73
CA THR A 13 8.86 17.51 3.55
C THR A 13 7.91 17.25 4.72
N ALA A 14 7.55 18.28 5.48
CA ALA A 14 6.62 18.14 6.60
C ALA A 14 5.22 17.65 6.16
N ALA A 15 4.73 18.11 5.00
CA ALA A 15 3.47 17.63 4.45
C ALA A 15 3.54 16.14 4.05
N VAL A 16 4.62 15.71 3.41
CA VAL A 16 4.84 14.29 3.05
C VAL A 16 4.92 13.42 4.30
N GLU A 17 5.63 13.86 5.35
CA GLU A 17 5.71 13.15 6.63
C GLU A 17 4.33 13.03 7.31
N ALA A 18 3.52 14.08 7.29
CA ALA A 18 2.17 14.04 7.84
C ALA A 18 1.27 13.04 7.09
N VAL A 19 1.35 13.00 5.76
CA VAL A 19 0.63 12.01 4.94
C VAL A 19 1.14 10.60 5.25
N ARG A 20 2.45 10.42 5.37
CA ARG A 20 3.07 9.13 5.71
C ARG A 20 2.59 8.62 7.06
N ALA A 21 2.58 9.46 8.09
CA ALA A 21 2.09 9.09 9.41
C ALA A 21 0.61 8.66 9.35
N ARG A 22 -0.23 9.41 8.64
CA ARG A 22 -1.64 9.07 8.48
C ARG A 22 -1.85 7.76 7.73
N PHE A 23 -1.08 7.54 6.68
CA PHE A 23 -1.10 6.31 5.91
C PHE A 23 -0.79 5.10 6.80
N LEU A 24 0.29 5.17 7.59
CA LEU A 24 0.71 4.11 8.51
C LEU A 24 -0.34 3.85 9.60
N VAL A 25 -0.94 4.90 10.17
CA VAL A 25 -2.02 4.76 11.17
C VAL A 25 -3.21 3.99 10.61
N SER A 26 -3.61 4.26 9.36
CA SER A 26 -4.74 3.58 8.70
C SER A 26 -4.35 2.26 8.02
N PHE A 27 -3.08 1.85 8.09
CA PHE A 27 -2.57 0.79 7.23
C PHE A 27 -3.09 -0.59 7.63
N GLU A 28 -3.16 -0.87 8.93
CA GLU A 28 -3.71 -2.13 9.45
C GLU A 28 -5.17 -2.34 9.07
N ASP A 29 -5.99 -1.28 9.19
CA ASP A 29 -7.40 -1.33 8.75
C ASP A 29 -7.50 -1.65 7.26
N LYS A 30 -6.60 -1.05 6.46
CA LYS A 30 -6.55 -1.30 5.01
C LYS A 30 -6.07 -2.72 4.69
N LEU A 31 -5.12 -3.27 5.44
CA LEU A 31 -4.72 -4.67 5.31
C LEU A 31 -5.86 -5.63 5.66
N ALA A 32 -6.65 -5.32 6.69
CA ALA A 32 -7.82 -6.11 7.03
C ALA A 32 -8.87 -6.10 5.90
N GLU A 33 -9.12 -4.93 5.30
CA GLU A 33 -10.00 -4.78 4.13
C GLU A 33 -9.49 -5.62 2.94
N LEU A 34 -8.20 -5.52 2.61
CA LEU A 34 -7.60 -6.33 1.53
C LEU A 34 -7.64 -7.82 1.84
N GLY A 35 -7.49 -8.22 3.11
CA GLY A 35 -7.65 -9.60 3.55
C GLY A 35 -9.05 -10.16 3.28
N ASN A 36 -10.09 -9.35 3.51
CA ASN A 36 -11.47 -9.74 3.20
C ASN A 36 -11.69 -9.87 1.68
N LEU A 37 -11.14 -8.95 0.89
CA LEU A 37 -11.19 -9.02 -0.57
C LEU A 37 -10.43 -10.24 -1.11
N ALA A 38 -9.29 -10.59 -0.52
CA ALA A 38 -8.53 -11.80 -0.84
C ALA A 38 -9.34 -13.07 -0.57
N ALA A 39 -10.04 -13.14 0.57
CA ALA A 39 -10.90 -14.28 0.88
C ALA A 39 -12.07 -14.41 -0.11
N ALA A 40 -12.71 -13.30 -0.48
CA ALA A 40 -13.78 -13.29 -1.48
C ALA A 40 -13.27 -13.66 -2.88
N ALA A 41 -12.12 -13.12 -3.29
CA ALA A 41 -11.47 -13.46 -4.56
C ALA A 41 -11.11 -14.95 -4.64
N ALA A 42 -10.61 -15.53 -3.54
CA ALA A 42 -10.33 -16.96 -3.45
C ALA A 42 -11.61 -17.83 -3.55
N ALA A 43 -12.76 -17.29 -3.13
CA ALA A 43 -14.07 -17.94 -3.29
C ALA A 43 -14.66 -17.80 -4.72
N GLY A 44 -13.95 -17.13 -5.63
CA GLY A 44 -14.38 -16.95 -7.02
C GLY A 44 -15.13 -15.64 -7.30
N ASP A 45 -15.07 -14.67 -6.38
CA ASP A 45 -15.62 -13.34 -6.62
C ASP A 45 -14.65 -12.48 -7.45
N ASP A 46 -14.95 -12.34 -8.75
CA ASP A 46 -14.16 -11.56 -9.69
C ASP A 46 -14.17 -10.05 -9.36
N GLU A 47 -15.25 -9.51 -8.79
CA GLU A 47 -15.30 -8.10 -8.38
C GLU A 47 -14.36 -7.87 -7.19
N ALA A 48 -14.35 -8.79 -6.23
CA ALA A 48 -13.41 -8.76 -5.11
C ALA A 48 -11.95 -8.87 -5.58
N ARG A 49 -11.67 -9.70 -6.59
CA ARG A 49 -10.34 -9.81 -7.20
C ARG A 49 -9.89 -8.48 -7.84
N ILE A 50 -10.77 -7.82 -8.59
CA ILE A 50 -10.49 -6.51 -9.20
C ILE A 50 -10.27 -5.45 -8.12
N ALA A 51 -11.09 -5.44 -7.06
CA ALA A 51 -10.96 -4.52 -5.94
C ALA A 51 -9.63 -4.72 -5.19
N LEU A 52 -9.25 -5.98 -4.95
CA LEU A 52 -7.98 -6.34 -4.33
C LEU A 52 -6.78 -5.82 -5.15
N GLN A 53 -6.79 -6.08 -6.46
CA GLN A 53 -5.74 -5.61 -7.37
C GLN A 53 -5.60 -4.08 -7.33
N ARG A 54 -6.72 -3.35 -7.40
CA ARG A 54 -6.73 -1.87 -7.29
C ARG A 54 -6.22 -1.36 -5.94
N GLY A 55 -6.56 -2.07 -4.86
CA GLY A 55 -6.08 -1.78 -3.52
C GLY A 55 -4.57 -1.88 -3.42
N LEU A 56 -3.99 -2.98 -3.93
CA LEU A 56 -2.55 -3.20 -3.99
C LEU A 56 -1.85 -2.19 -4.89
N HIS A 57 -2.41 -1.87 -6.06
CA HIS A 57 -1.92 -0.83 -6.95
C HIS A 57 -1.81 0.52 -6.24
N THR A 58 -2.85 0.88 -5.49
CA THR A 58 -2.91 2.14 -4.74
C THR A 58 -1.84 2.17 -3.65
N ILE A 59 -1.65 1.06 -2.92
CA ILE A 59 -0.58 0.94 -1.92
C ILE A 59 0.78 1.07 -2.59
N ALA A 60 1.04 0.36 -3.69
CA ALA A 60 2.30 0.44 -4.43
C ALA A 60 2.65 1.87 -4.85
N GLY A 61 1.68 2.61 -5.43
CA GLY A 61 1.89 4.00 -5.84
C GLY A 61 2.07 4.96 -4.68
N THR A 62 1.26 4.79 -3.63
CA THR A 62 1.30 5.64 -2.43
C THR A 62 2.59 5.43 -1.64
N ALA A 63 2.98 4.17 -1.41
CA ALA A 63 4.19 3.81 -0.70
C ALA A 63 5.44 4.35 -1.40
N ALA A 64 5.52 4.27 -2.73
CA ALA A 64 6.62 4.87 -3.51
C ALA A 64 6.71 6.40 -3.32
N THR A 65 5.57 7.09 -3.26
CA THR A 65 5.52 8.56 -3.05
C THR A 65 5.95 8.96 -1.63
N LEU A 66 5.71 8.08 -0.64
CA LEU A 66 6.00 8.33 0.76
C LEU A 66 7.39 7.83 1.21
N GLY A 67 8.22 7.32 0.28
CA GLY A 67 9.53 6.75 0.59
C GLY A 67 9.47 5.37 1.27
N LEU A 68 8.32 4.71 1.24
CA LEU A 68 8.11 3.34 1.75
C LEU A 68 8.40 2.33 0.63
N HIS A 69 9.63 2.33 0.12
CA HIS A 69 10.00 1.60 -1.09
C HIS A 69 9.76 0.09 -0.99
N ASP A 70 10.12 -0.54 0.14
CA ASP A 70 9.96 -1.98 0.35
C ASP A 70 8.49 -2.39 0.35
N LEU A 71 7.64 -1.64 1.08
CA LEU A 71 6.20 -1.85 1.09
C LEU A 71 5.61 -1.73 -0.32
N GLY A 72 6.06 -0.71 -1.09
CA GLY A 72 5.61 -0.51 -2.46
C GLY A 72 6.03 -1.66 -3.39
N ALA A 73 7.22 -2.20 -3.20
CA ALA A 73 7.73 -3.34 -3.97
C ALA A 73 6.93 -4.61 -3.67
N GLU A 74 6.68 -4.94 -2.41
CA GLU A 74 5.89 -6.12 -2.02
C GLU A 74 4.45 -6.02 -2.51
N ALA A 75 3.84 -4.83 -2.45
CA ALA A 75 2.50 -4.60 -3.01
C ALA A 75 2.44 -4.88 -4.52
N ARG A 76 3.47 -4.50 -5.28
CA ARG A 76 3.56 -4.82 -6.72
C ARG A 76 3.76 -6.31 -6.98
N VAL A 77 4.52 -7.00 -6.14
CA VAL A 77 4.71 -8.46 -6.26
C VAL A 77 3.37 -9.17 -6.10
N LEU A 78 2.59 -8.79 -5.09
CA LEU A 78 1.23 -9.31 -4.85
C LEU A 78 0.27 -8.97 -6.00
N GLU A 79 0.29 -7.73 -6.49
CA GLU A 79 -0.49 -7.30 -7.65
C GLU A 79 -0.19 -8.18 -8.87
N ALA A 80 1.09 -8.38 -9.19
CA ALA A 80 1.52 -9.21 -10.31
C ALA A 80 1.15 -10.70 -10.14
N SER A 81 1.12 -11.22 -8.90
CA SER A 81 0.61 -12.57 -8.61
C SER A 81 -0.87 -12.70 -8.98
N ILE A 82 -1.69 -11.70 -8.64
CA ILE A 82 -3.11 -11.69 -8.99
C ILE A 82 -3.31 -11.65 -10.51
N GLU A 83 -2.50 -10.87 -11.23
CA GLU A 83 -2.54 -10.82 -12.70
C GLU A 83 -2.22 -12.18 -13.34
N ARG A 84 -1.34 -12.97 -12.72
CA ARG A 84 -1.03 -14.36 -13.14
C ARG A 84 -2.11 -15.38 -12.77
N GLY A 85 -3.16 -14.96 -12.06
CA GLY A 85 -4.24 -15.85 -11.63
C GLY A 85 -4.02 -16.49 -10.26
N GLU A 86 -3.03 -16.04 -9.50
CA GLU A 86 -2.84 -16.46 -8.11
C GLU A 86 -3.83 -15.71 -7.21
N SER A 87 -4.37 -16.39 -6.20
CA SER A 87 -5.23 -15.77 -5.18
C SER A 87 -4.46 -15.71 -3.86
N PRO A 88 -3.78 -14.59 -3.55
CA PRO A 88 -3.08 -14.46 -2.28
C PRO A 88 -4.08 -14.53 -1.12
N THR A 89 -3.68 -15.12 -0.01
CA THR A 89 -4.49 -15.19 1.19
C THR A 89 -4.34 -13.92 2.04
N ALA A 90 -5.27 -13.70 2.98
CA ALA A 90 -5.13 -12.62 3.96
C ALA A 90 -3.83 -12.73 4.78
N GLU A 91 -3.32 -13.96 4.99
CA GLU A 91 -2.05 -14.18 5.68
C GLU A 91 -0.85 -13.80 4.80
N ASP A 92 -0.87 -14.12 3.50
CA ASP A 92 0.17 -13.69 2.55
C ASP A 92 0.27 -12.16 2.51
N LEU A 93 -0.87 -11.47 2.49
CA LEU A 93 -0.92 -10.01 2.52
C LEU A 93 -0.25 -9.46 3.78
N ARG A 94 -0.61 -9.96 4.97
CA ARG A 94 -0.02 -9.53 6.25
C ARG A 94 1.46 -9.83 6.35
N GLN A 95 1.91 -10.99 5.86
CA GLN A 95 3.31 -11.38 5.93
C GLN A 95 4.19 -10.51 5.04
N LYS A 96 3.70 -10.15 3.85
CA LYS A 96 4.45 -9.41 2.82
C LYS A 96 4.36 -7.90 2.98
N LEU A 97 3.19 -7.39 3.34
CA LEU A 97 2.95 -5.96 3.47
C LEU A 97 3.16 -5.51 4.91
N ARG A 98 4.37 -5.70 5.44
CA ARG A 98 4.71 -5.21 6.78
C ARG A 98 5.14 -3.75 6.71
N THR A 99 4.79 -2.99 7.75
CA THR A 99 5.36 -1.67 7.94
C THR A 99 6.70 -1.78 8.65
N PRO A 100 7.65 -0.85 8.45
CA PRO A 100 8.97 -0.91 9.06
C PRO A 100 9.00 -0.78 10.61
N ASP A 101 7.84 -0.66 11.25
CA ASP A 101 7.68 -0.56 12.71
C ASP A 101 7.12 -1.85 13.35
N ASP A 102 6.89 -2.92 12.56
CA ASP A 102 6.43 -4.25 13.01
C ASP A 102 7.55 -5.30 13.05
#